data_AF-A0A0L0N2B0-F1
#
_entry.id   AF-A0A0L0N2B0-F1
#
_cell.length_a   1.000
_cell.length_b   1.000
_cell.length_c   1.000
_cell.angle_alpha   90.00
_cell.angle_beta   90.00
_cell.angle_gamma   90.00
#
_symmetry.space_group_name_H-M   'P 1'
#
loop_
_entity.id
_entity.type
_entity.pdbx_description
1 polymer ?
#
loop_
_entity_poly.entity_id
_entity_poly.type
_entity_poly.pdbx_seq_one_letter_code
_entity_poly.pdbx_strand_id
1 'polypeptide(L)'
;MALKQAVFLLGIVAQSMSHSWVERLMVFNSDGTMVGAPGYTRGTISRLDPSFNDFQMQHLLPQSSESGITPTDRICKATQTIGNYTTEFPSLQAWPGAFIALQYQENGHVTLPQLTPQKEDSGTVYIYGTSSPSDEDTLASIHRVWNEHGTGGNGRGRLLVSRRFDDG
;
A
#
# COMPACT_ATOMS: atom_id res chain seq x y z
N MET A 1 4.33 19.37 -59.45
CA MET A 1 5.20 19.27 -58.26
C MET A 1 4.31 19.54 -57.05
N ALA A 2 3.78 18.50 -56.40
CA ALA A 2 2.88 18.63 -55.26
C ALA A 2 3.54 17.96 -54.05
N LEU A 3 3.94 18.76 -53.07
CA LEU A 3 4.68 18.32 -51.89
C LEU A 3 3.68 17.66 -50.92
N LYS A 4 3.85 16.35 -50.68
CA LYS A 4 3.07 15.57 -49.72
C LYS A 4 3.42 16.02 -48.30
N GLN A 5 2.46 16.58 -47.56
CA GLN A 5 2.63 16.79 -46.12
C GLN A 5 2.37 15.46 -45.41
N ALA A 6 3.43 14.85 -44.88
CA ALA A 6 3.33 13.74 -43.95
C ALA A 6 3.15 14.31 -42.54
N VAL A 7 1.97 14.12 -41.95
CA VAL A 7 1.73 14.42 -40.53
C VAL A 7 2.33 13.28 -39.72
N PHE A 8 3.41 13.56 -39.00
CA PHE A 8 3.95 12.63 -37.99
C PHE A 8 3.16 12.82 -36.69
N LEU A 9 2.29 11.87 -36.36
CA LEU A 9 1.67 11.79 -35.04
C LEU A 9 2.70 11.19 -34.06
N LEU A 10 3.35 12.03 -33.27
CA LEU A 10 4.25 11.58 -32.21
C LEU A 10 3.38 11.15 -31.02
N GLY A 11 3.10 9.84 -30.91
CA GLY A 11 2.41 9.27 -29.76
C GLY A 11 3.28 9.38 -28.52
N ILE A 12 2.93 10.27 -27.60
CA ILE A 12 3.53 10.31 -26.25
C ILE A 12 3.01 9.08 -25.51
N VAL A 13 3.81 8.01 -25.50
CA VAL A 13 3.60 6.90 -24.56
C VAL A 13 4.04 7.42 -23.20
N ALA A 14 3.12 8.00 -22.44
CA ALA A 14 3.38 8.30 -21.04
C ALA A 14 3.56 6.96 -20.30
N GLN A 15 4.81 6.65 -19.94
CA GLN A 15 5.13 5.64 -18.95
C GLN A 15 4.74 6.23 -17.60
N SER A 16 3.46 6.14 -17.25
CA SER A 16 2.98 6.53 -15.93
C SER A 16 3.31 5.42 -14.95
N MET A 17 4.11 5.76 -13.94
CA MET A 17 4.38 4.86 -12.83
C MET A 17 3.14 4.82 -11.93
N SER A 18 2.53 3.64 -11.77
CA SER A 18 1.40 3.45 -10.87
C SER A 18 1.88 2.98 -9.49
N HIS A 19 1.48 3.72 -8.46
CA HIS A 19 1.78 3.43 -7.07
C HIS A 19 0.51 3.60 -6.26
N SER A 20 0.25 2.66 -5.35
CA SER A 20 -0.88 2.75 -4.44
C SER A 20 -0.48 2.31 -3.04
N TRP A 21 -1.18 2.85 -2.06
CA TRP A 21 -1.07 2.55 -0.65
C TRP A 21 -2.46 2.69 -0.03
N VAL A 22 -2.60 2.30 1.23
CA VAL A 22 -3.84 2.51 1.99
C VAL A 22 -3.98 3.99 2.29
N GLU A 23 -4.91 4.65 1.59
CA GLU A 23 -5.20 6.07 1.73
C GLU A 23 -6.06 6.34 2.97
N ARG A 24 -7.00 5.43 3.24
CA ARG A 24 -7.99 5.60 4.29
C ARG A 24 -8.50 4.25 4.75
N LEU A 25 -8.77 4.15 6.04
CA LEU A 25 -9.41 3.01 6.66
C LEU A 25 -10.77 3.43 7.21
N MET A 26 -11.76 2.55 7.07
CA MET A 26 -13.10 2.75 7.61
C MET A 26 -13.57 1.48 8.30
N VAL A 27 -14.35 1.63 9.37
CA VAL A 27 -15.16 0.52 9.88
C VAL A 27 -16.44 0.45 9.05
N PHE A 28 -16.93 -0.77 8.78
CA PHE A 28 -18.23 -0.96 8.14
C PHE A 28 -19.07 -2.01 8.86
N ASN A 29 -20.39 -1.82 8.79
CA ASN A 29 -21.37 -2.74 9.34
C ASN A 29 -21.64 -3.91 8.38
N SER A 30 -22.37 -4.92 8.86
CA SER A 30 -22.72 -6.11 8.06
C SER A 30 -23.57 -5.81 6.82
N ASP A 31 -24.21 -4.64 6.76
CA ASP A 31 -24.97 -4.14 5.61
C ASP A 31 -24.09 -3.40 4.57
N GLY A 32 -22.78 -3.28 4.82
CA GLY A 32 -21.82 -2.57 3.97
C GLY A 32 -21.72 -1.08 4.25
N THR A 33 -22.49 -0.54 5.20
CA THR A 33 -22.46 0.88 5.53
C THR A 33 -21.19 1.23 6.30
N MET A 34 -20.43 2.22 5.80
CA MET A 34 -19.26 2.77 6.51
C MET A 34 -19.72 3.57 7.74
N VAL A 35 -19.10 3.35 8.89
CA VAL A 35 -19.48 3.95 10.17
C VAL A 35 -18.29 4.52 10.92
N GLY A 36 -18.55 5.55 11.75
CA GLY A 36 -17.52 6.23 12.53
C GLY A 36 -16.65 7.17 11.72
N ALA A 37 -15.57 7.64 12.35
CA ALA A 37 -14.57 8.49 11.72
C ALA A 37 -13.57 7.66 10.92
N PRO A 38 -13.02 8.18 9.80
CA PRO A 38 -11.94 7.53 9.09
C PRO A 38 -10.67 7.44 9.94
N GLY A 39 -9.90 6.39 9.69
CA GLY A 39 -8.52 6.29 10.13
C GLY A 39 -7.55 6.36 8.96
N TYR A 40 -6.30 6.66 9.26
CA TYR A 40 -5.25 6.86 8.26
C TYR A 40 -4.02 6.03 8.59
N THR A 41 -3.09 5.96 7.63
CA THR A 41 -1.75 5.41 7.89
C THR A 41 -0.93 6.40 8.71
N ARG A 42 0.13 5.92 9.36
CA ARG A 42 1.05 6.84 10.06
C ARG A 42 1.72 7.74 9.03
N GLY A 43 1.96 9.00 9.39
CA GLY A 43 2.63 9.98 8.53
C GLY A 43 1.89 10.31 7.24
N THR A 44 0.56 10.15 7.20
CA THR A 44 -0.24 10.52 6.02
C THR A 44 -0.04 11.99 5.66
N ILE A 45 0.15 12.23 4.36
CA ILE A 45 0.17 13.56 3.76
C ILE A 45 -1.05 13.68 2.84
N SER A 46 -1.77 14.79 2.95
CA SER A 46 -2.96 15.05 2.14
C SER A 46 -2.61 15.17 0.66
N ARG A 47 -3.40 14.53 -0.21
CA ARG A 47 -3.36 14.80 -1.66
C ARG A 47 -3.77 16.24 -2.02
N LEU A 48 -4.41 16.96 -1.11
CA LEU A 48 -4.76 18.37 -1.27
C LEU A 48 -3.60 19.30 -0.89
N ASP A 49 -2.54 18.79 -0.29
CA ASP A 49 -1.33 19.57 -0.04
C ASP A 49 -0.69 19.93 -1.39
N PRO A 50 -0.45 21.23 -1.70
CA PRO A 50 0.17 21.64 -2.96
C PRO A 50 1.57 21.07 -3.19
N SER A 51 2.25 20.63 -2.14
CA SER A 51 3.57 19.99 -2.18
C SER A 51 3.51 18.46 -2.30
N PHE A 52 2.30 17.88 -2.32
CA PHE A 52 2.10 16.45 -2.37
C PHE A 52 2.79 15.82 -3.58
N ASN A 53 3.52 14.73 -3.33
CA ASN A 53 4.00 13.83 -4.35
C ASN A 53 4.03 12.39 -3.82
N ASP A 54 3.87 11.41 -4.73
CA ASP A 54 3.70 10.01 -4.37
C ASP A 54 4.88 9.44 -3.56
N PHE A 55 6.12 9.94 -3.79
CA PHE A 55 7.31 9.49 -3.06
C PHE A 55 7.24 9.74 -1.55
N GLN A 56 6.41 10.68 -1.11
CA GLN A 56 6.23 10.93 0.32
C GLN A 56 5.53 9.78 1.04
N MET A 57 4.60 9.10 0.35
CA MET A 57 3.80 8.01 0.88
C MET A 57 4.33 6.63 0.47
N GLN A 58 5.03 6.55 -0.65
CA GLN A 58 5.53 5.31 -1.21
C GLN A 58 6.69 4.71 -0.40
N HIS A 59 6.65 3.38 -0.24
CA HIS A 59 7.72 2.58 0.37
C HIS A 59 8.12 1.45 -0.59
N LEU A 60 9.06 1.74 -1.50
CA LEU A 60 9.63 0.72 -2.38
C LEU A 60 10.75 -0.02 -1.65
N LEU A 61 10.73 -1.34 -1.78
CA LEU A 61 11.79 -2.22 -1.29
C LEU A 61 12.32 -3.08 -2.46
N PRO A 62 13.62 -3.41 -2.50
CA PRO A 62 14.65 -2.97 -1.54
C PRO A 62 14.97 -1.47 -1.67
N GLN A 63 15.38 -0.83 -0.58
CA GLN A 63 15.75 0.60 -0.61
C GLN A 63 17.13 0.84 -1.22
N SER A 64 18.03 -0.13 -1.10
CA SER A 64 19.33 -0.12 -1.76
C SER A 64 19.22 -0.61 -3.20
N SER A 65 20.13 -0.14 -4.06
CA SER A 65 20.31 -0.65 -5.44
C SER A 65 20.81 -2.11 -5.52
N GLU A 66 20.74 -2.84 -4.41
CA GLU A 66 21.02 -4.27 -4.37
C GLU A 66 19.87 -5.04 -5.02
N SER A 67 20.19 -6.17 -5.63
CA SER A 67 19.30 -6.93 -6.51
C SER A 67 18.13 -7.63 -5.81
N GLY A 68 17.83 -7.33 -4.54
CA GLY A 68 16.76 -7.98 -3.79
C GLY A 68 16.57 -7.48 -2.36
N ILE A 69 15.48 -7.94 -1.75
CA ILE A 69 15.14 -7.68 -0.34
C ILE A 69 16.23 -8.26 0.57
N THR A 70 16.72 -7.43 1.48
CA THR A 70 17.69 -7.76 2.51
C THR A 70 17.00 -8.03 3.85
N PRO A 71 17.65 -8.75 4.79
CA PRO A 71 17.11 -8.93 6.14
C PRO A 71 16.87 -7.62 6.92
N THR A 72 17.52 -6.53 6.50
CA THR A 72 17.45 -5.20 7.14
C THR A 72 16.38 -4.28 6.54
N ASP A 73 15.74 -4.67 5.44
CA ASP A 73 14.67 -3.86 4.83
C ASP A 73 13.48 -3.76 5.79
N ARG A 74 13.26 -2.57 6.34
CA ARG A 74 12.15 -2.28 7.26
C ARG A 74 10.82 -2.41 6.54
N ILE A 75 9.84 -3.02 7.21
CA ILE A 75 8.50 -3.20 6.63
C ILE A 75 7.72 -1.88 6.55
N CYS A 76 7.98 -0.97 7.49
CA CYS A 76 7.43 0.39 7.47
C CYS A 76 8.44 1.38 6.89
N LYS A 77 7.92 2.38 6.18
CA LYS A 77 8.69 3.55 5.76
C LYS A 77 9.18 4.32 6.99
N ALA A 78 10.36 4.94 6.89
CA ALA A 78 10.95 5.73 7.98
C ALA A 78 10.03 6.86 8.50
N THR A 79 9.18 7.43 7.65
CA THR A 79 8.20 8.48 8.02
C THR A 79 6.89 7.90 8.57
N GLN A 80 6.73 6.58 8.63
CA GLN A 80 5.51 5.90 9.06
C GLN A 80 5.77 4.95 10.25
N THR A 81 6.85 5.20 10.99
CA THR A 81 7.18 4.58 12.27
C THR A 81 6.16 4.93 13.35
N ILE A 82 6.25 4.27 14.50
CA ILE A 82 5.31 4.39 15.61
C ILE A 82 5.17 5.85 16.08
N GLY A 83 3.93 6.25 16.39
CA GLY A 83 3.63 7.56 16.99
C GLY A 83 3.38 8.71 16.02
N ASN A 84 3.57 8.54 14.72
CA ASN A 84 3.43 9.63 13.74
C ASN A 84 1.98 9.83 13.23
N TYR A 85 1.01 10.05 14.12
CA TYR A 85 -0.36 10.44 13.75
C TYR A 85 -0.59 11.92 14.04
N THR A 86 -1.46 12.56 13.27
CA THR A 86 -1.89 13.95 13.51
C THR A 86 -3.37 13.99 13.89
N THR A 87 -3.84 15.13 14.40
CA THR A 87 -5.28 15.33 14.65
C THR A 87 -6.10 15.30 13.36
N GLU A 88 -5.52 15.73 12.23
CA GLU A 88 -6.16 15.70 10.91
C GLU A 88 -6.20 14.28 10.32
N PHE A 89 -5.15 13.48 10.57
CA PHE A 89 -5.03 12.09 10.12
C PHE A 89 -4.87 11.14 11.30
N PRO A 90 -5.94 10.88 12.07
CA PRO A 90 -5.88 10.03 13.24
C PRO A 90 -5.80 8.54 12.89
N SER A 91 -5.38 7.74 13.87
CA SER A 91 -5.49 6.27 13.79
C SER A 91 -6.96 5.83 13.83
N LEU A 92 -7.28 4.74 13.11
CA LEU A 92 -8.62 4.17 13.12
C LEU A 92 -9.00 3.68 14.53
N GLN A 93 -10.21 4.00 14.97
CA GLN A 93 -10.83 3.41 16.15
C GLN A 93 -11.82 2.33 15.70
N ALA A 94 -11.58 1.09 16.13
CA ALA A 94 -12.43 -0.05 15.78
C ALA A 94 -12.65 -0.94 17.02
N TRP A 95 -13.84 -1.52 17.13
CA TRP A 95 -14.15 -2.46 18.21
C TRP A 95 -13.71 -3.90 17.85
N PRO A 96 -13.51 -4.79 18.83
CA PRO A 96 -13.21 -6.19 18.56
C PRO A 96 -14.25 -6.84 17.64
N GLY A 97 -13.79 -7.45 16.55
CA GLY A 97 -14.67 -8.09 15.55
C GLY A 97 -15.27 -7.15 14.51
N ALA A 98 -14.95 -5.85 14.54
CA ALA A 98 -15.34 -4.92 13.49
C ALA A 98 -14.78 -5.34 12.12
N PHE A 99 -15.56 -5.10 11.07
CA PHE A 99 -15.06 -5.20 9.70
C PHE A 99 -14.39 -3.89 9.31
N ILE A 100 -13.19 -3.98 8.73
CA ILE A 100 -12.38 -2.81 8.34
C ILE A 100 -12.19 -2.84 6.82
N ALA A 101 -12.53 -1.74 6.16
CA ALA A 101 -12.23 -1.50 4.77
C ALA A 101 -10.93 -0.71 4.64
N LEU A 102 -10.01 -1.18 3.80
CA LEU A 102 -8.78 -0.49 3.44
C LEU A 102 -8.99 0.09 2.05
N GLN A 103 -9.11 1.41 1.95
CA GLN A 103 -9.27 2.09 0.68
C GLN A 103 -7.90 2.36 0.07
N TYR A 104 -7.70 1.85 -1.13
CA TYR A 104 -6.61 2.21 -2.01
C TYR A 104 -7.14 3.23 -3.03
N GLN A 105 -6.35 4.26 -3.31
CA GLN A 105 -6.58 5.10 -4.49
C GLN A 105 -5.40 4.87 -5.41
N GLU A 106 -5.71 4.60 -6.66
CA GLU A 106 -4.72 4.42 -7.70
C GLU A 106 -4.82 5.59 -8.69
N ASN A 107 -3.73 5.89 -9.40
CA ASN A 107 -3.74 6.91 -10.45
C ASN A 107 -4.31 6.40 -11.79
N GLY A 108 -5.05 5.28 -11.81
CA GLY A 108 -5.83 4.83 -12.96
C GLY A 108 -5.13 3.80 -13.87
N HIS A 109 -4.41 2.82 -13.29
CA HIS A 109 -3.75 1.73 -14.02
C HIS A 109 -4.16 0.35 -13.52
N VAL A 110 -5.18 -0.21 -14.15
CA VAL A 110 -5.50 -1.63 -13.95
C VAL A 110 -4.35 -2.49 -14.48
N THR A 111 -3.92 -3.50 -13.72
CA THR A 111 -3.01 -4.52 -14.25
C THR A 111 -3.70 -5.24 -15.39
N LEU A 112 -3.06 -5.26 -16.57
CA LEU A 112 -3.49 -6.03 -17.73
C LEU A 112 -2.50 -7.19 -17.91
N PRO A 113 -2.75 -8.38 -17.31
CA PRO A 113 -1.81 -9.51 -17.37
C PRO A 113 -1.47 -9.92 -18.81
N GLN A 114 -2.41 -9.78 -19.75
CA GLN A 114 -2.17 -10.09 -21.15
C GLN A 114 -1.15 -9.15 -21.82
N LEU A 115 -0.98 -7.93 -21.29
CA LEU A 115 -0.03 -6.94 -21.80
C LEU A 115 1.28 -6.91 -21.01
N THR A 116 1.33 -7.57 -19.86
CA THR A 116 2.51 -7.62 -18.99
C THR A 116 2.87 -9.07 -18.68
N PRO A 117 3.51 -9.81 -19.59
CA PRO A 117 3.77 -11.25 -19.44
C PRO A 117 4.57 -11.62 -18.19
N GLN A 118 5.29 -10.66 -17.58
CA GLN A 118 6.05 -10.85 -16.35
C GLN A 118 5.20 -10.65 -15.08
N LYS A 119 3.96 -10.17 -15.19
CA LYS A 119 3.04 -9.88 -14.09
C LYS A 119 1.74 -10.66 -14.28
N GLU A 120 1.68 -11.83 -13.65
CA GLU A 120 0.56 -12.78 -13.75
C GLU A 120 -0.74 -12.25 -13.11
N ASP A 121 -0.64 -11.41 -12.08
CA ASP A 121 -1.78 -10.84 -11.37
C ASP A 121 -1.49 -9.44 -10.79
N SER A 122 -2.55 -8.76 -10.34
CA SER A 122 -2.52 -7.43 -9.72
C SER A 122 -1.73 -7.39 -8.40
N GLY A 123 -1.48 -8.55 -7.78
CA GLY A 123 -0.77 -8.70 -6.52
C GLY A 123 -1.65 -9.27 -5.41
N THR A 124 -1.05 -9.38 -4.22
CA THR A 124 -1.72 -9.84 -3.00
C THR A 124 -1.40 -8.89 -1.85
N VAL A 125 -2.44 -8.40 -1.18
CA VAL A 125 -2.35 -7.64 0.06
C VAL A 125 -2.29 -8.61 1.23
N TYR A 126 -1.30 -8.43 2.11
CA TYR A 126 -1.17 -9.19 3.36
C TYR A 126 -1.34 -8.22 4.52
N ILE A 127 -2.29 -8.52 5.40
CA ILE A 127 -2.57 -7.70 6.58
C ILE A 127 -2.10 -8.45 7.81
N TYR A 128 -1.12 -7.88 8.51
CA TYR A 128 -0.57 -8.41 9.75
C TYR A 128 -1.03 -7.56 10.94
N GLY A 129 -1.15 -8.17 12.10
CA GLY A 129 -1.56 -7.49 13.33
C GLY A 129 -0.68 -7.87 14.52
N THR A 130 -0.37 -6.88 15.35
CA THR A 130 0.36 -7.04 16.62
C THR A 130 -0.09 -5.98 17.63
N SER A 131 -0.10 -6.31 18.92
CA SER A 131 -0.26 -5.36 20.02
C SER A 131 1.07 -4.79 20.50
N SER A 132 2.20 -5.28 19.98
CA SER A 132 3.55 -4.94 20.42
C SER A 132 4.42 -4.60 19.21
N PRO A 133 4.13 -3.50 18.47
CA PRO A 133 4.86 -3.12 17.27
C PRO A 133 6.30 -2.68 17.59
N SER A 134 7.20 -2.75 16.61
CA SER A 134 8.57 -2.23 16.70
C SER A 134 8.93 -1.41 15.46
N ASP A 135 9.66 -0.31 15.64
CA ASP A 135 10.19 0.50 14.53
C ASP A 135 11.29 -0.22 13.72
N GLU A 136 11.84 -1.30 14.28
CA GLU A 136 12.85 -2.16 13.67
C GLU A 136 12.24 -3.42 13.02
N ASP A 137 10.92 -3.50 12.90
CA ASP A 137 10.25 -4.61 12.23
C ASP A 137 10.64 -4.65 10.74
N THR A 138 11.19 -5.79 10.29
CA THR A 138 11.66 -5.97 8.90
C THR A 138 10.72 -6.83 8.08
N LEU A 139 10.69 -6.60 6.76
CA LEU A 139 9.87 -7.38 5.85
C LEU A 139 10.23 -8.88 5.94
N ALA A 140 11.52 -9.20 5.98
CA ALA A 140 12.02 -10.57 6.09
C ALA A 140 11.62 -11.28 7.41
N SER A 141 11.40 -10.54 8.49
CA SER A 141 11.02 -11.11 9.79
C SER A 141 9.51 -11.34 9.97
N ILE A 142 8.67 -10.72 9.11
CA ILE A 142 7.21 -10.71 9.23
C ILE A 142 6.54 -11.35 8.01
N HIS A 143 6.85 -10.88 6.81
CA HIS A 143 6.13 -11.29 5.60
C HIS A 143 6.39 -12.77 5.30
N ARG A 144 5.32 -13.57 5.23
CA ARG A 144 5.37 -15.04 5.11
C ARG A 144 6.09 -15.77 6.25
N VAL A 145 6.41 -15.07 7.33
CA VAL A 145 6.99 -15.63 8.56
C VAL A 145 5.94 -15.67 9.65
N TRP A 146 5.22 -14.56 9.87
CA TRP A 146 4.05 -14.54 10.73
C TRP A 146 2.92 -15.31 10.06
N ASN A 147 2.34 -16.25 10.80
CA ASN A 147 1.27 -17.14 10.34
C ASN A 147 -0.06 -16.79 11.04
N GLU A 148 -1.17 -17.38 10.60
CA GLU A 148 -2.51 -17.12 11.16
C GLU A 148 -2.64 -17.58 12.63
N HIS A 149 -1.86 -18.58 13.03
CA HIS A 149 -1.84 -19.10 14.40
C HIS A 149 -1.07 -18.19 15.39
N GLY A 150 -0.34 -17.19 14.90
CA GLY A 150 0.49 -16.31 15.74
C GLY A 150 1.72 -16.98 16.35
N THR A 151 2.13 -18.13 15.81
CA THR A 151 3.32 -18.88 16.28
C THR A 151 4.56 -18.62 15.41
N GLY A 152 4.39 -17.90 14.31
CA GLY A 152 5.46 -17.59 13.37
C GLY A 152 6.40 -16.48 13.87
N GLY A 153 7.65 -16.52 13.41
CA GLY A 153 8.66 -15.52 13.74
C GLY A 153 8.92 -15.42 15.25
N ASN A 154 8.79 -14.22 15.81
CA ASN A 154 9.00 -13.94 17.23
C ASN A 154 7.72 -14.04 18.08
N GLY A 155 6.61 -14.49 17.50
CA GLY A 155 5.33 -14.69 18.21
C GLY A 155 4.64 -13.40 18.68
N ARG A 156 5.11 -12.20 18.29
CA ARG A 156 4.47 -10.93 18.69
C ARG A 156 3.21 -10.60 17.89
N GLY A 157 2.95 -11.28 16.79
CA GLY A 157 1.81 -10.99 15.94
C GLY A 157 1.48 -12.15 14.99
N ARG A 158 0.54 -11.89 14.10
CA ARG A 158 -0.01 -12.91 13.19
C ARG A 158 -0.41 -12.32 11.85
N LEU A 159 -0.55 -13.19 10.86
CA LEU A 159 -1.29 -12.89 9.64
C LEU A 159 -2.77 -12.81 9.99
N LEU A 160 -3.43 -11.68 9.74
CA LEU A 160 -4.87 -11.53 9.93
C LEU A 160 -5.62 -12.01 8.69
N VAL A 161 -5.14 -11.61 7.51
CA VAL A 161 -5.78 -11.95 6.25
C VAL A 161 -4.84 -11.70 5.07
N SER A 162 -5.00 -12.46 4.00
CA SER A 162 -4.49 -12.14 2.67
C SER A 162 -5.64 -12.01 1.67
N ARG A 163 -5.54 -11.04 0.75
CA ARG A 163 -6.53 -10.78 -0.29
C ARG A 163 -5.84 -10.43 -1.60
N ARG A 164 -6.44 -10.79 -2.73
CA ARG A 164 -6.01 -10.27 -4.04
C ARG A 164 -6.14 -8.76 -4.02
N PHE A 165 -5.15 -8.08 -4.58
CA PHE A 165 -5.24 -6.63 -4.77
C PHE A 165 -6.27 -6.35 -5.86
N ASP A 166 -7.23 -5.49 -5.56
CA ASP A 166 -8.23 -5.05 -6.52
C ASP A 166 -7.75 -3.71 -7.08
N ASP A 167 -7.21 -3.74 -8.31
CA ASP A 167 -6.70 -2.56 -9.02
C ASP A 167 -7.66 -2.06 -10.11
N GLY A 168 -8.93 -2.47 -10.08
CA GLY A 168 -10.01 -2.04 -10.99
C GLY A 168 -10.31 -3.02 -12.12
#